data_AF-A0A924ZPJ8-F1
#
_entry.id   AF-A0A924ZPJ8-F1
#
_cell.length_a   1.000
_cell.length_b   1.000
_cell.length_c   1.000
_cell.angle_alpha   90.00
_cell.angle_beta   90.00
_cell.angle_gamma   90.00
#
_symmetry.space_group_name_H-M   'P 1'
#
loop_
_entity.id
_entity.type
_entity.pdbx_description
1 polymer ?
#
loop_
_entity_poly.entity_id
_entity_poly.type
_entity_poly.pdbx_seq_one_letter_code
_entity_poly.pdbx_strand_id
1 'polypeptide(L)'
;MSINKDQKLTFFLPDFEGELRIPFISEGVSAGFPSPAADFMEMSIDLNKQLSENPLATFYIKVKGNSMIDAGINDKDVLVVDRSLEPQNNKIAICFIDGEFTVKRIQVEKDCLYLMPENSNYAPIKVTEENQLIIWGIVTYVIKKL
;
A
#
# COMPACT_ATOMS: atom_id res chain seq x y z
N MET A 1 7.07 -20.87 23.43
CA MET A 1 6.29 -19.78 22.80
C MET A 1 6.50 -19.90 21.31
N SER A 2 5.46 -20.32 20.57
CA SER A 2 5.56 -20.61 19.14
C SER A 2 5.67 -19.32 18.34
N ILE A 3 6.86 -19.06 17.80
CA ILE A 3 7.11 -17.97 16.87
C ILE A 3 6.54 -18.43 15.52
N ASN A 4 5.48 -17.77 15.07
CA ASN A 4 4.75 -18.09 13.84
C ASN A 4 5.61 -17.79 12.61
N LYS A 5 6.35 -18.78 12.14
CA LYS A 5 7.42 -18.66 11.14
C LYS A 5 6.97 -18.62 9.66
N ASP A 6 5.74 -18.17 9.38
CA ASP A 6 5.17 -18.16 8.03
C ASP A 6 4.39 -16.87 7.72
N GLN A 7 5.09 -15.73 7.74
CA GLN A 7 4.62 -14.50 7.08
C GLN A 7 5.16 -14.44 5.64
N LYS A 8 4.66 -15.33 4.78
CA LYS A 8 4.85 -15.19 3.33
C LYS A 8 3.95 -14.08 2.81
N LEU A 9 4.53 -12.97 2.34
CA LEU A 9 3.81 -12.01 1.52
C LEU A 9 3.52 -12.63 0.15
N THR A 10 2.35 -12.34 -0.38
CA THR A 10 2.00 -12.70 -1.75
C THR A 10 2.11 -11.44 -2.62
N PHE A 11 3.05 -11.48 -3.57
CA PHE A 11 3.26 -10.44 -4.56
C PHE A 11 2.45 -10.78 -5.81
N PHE A 12 1.74 -9.79 -6.33
CA PHE A 12 1.07 -9.86 -7.62
C PHE A 12 1.61 -8.74 -8.49
N LEU A 13 1.86 -9.06 -9.76
CA LEU A 13 2.21 -8.05 -10.76
C LEU A 13 0.93 -7.47 -11.35
N PRO A 14 0.89 -6.17 -11.68
CA PRO A 14 -0.20 -5.65 -12.48
C PRO A 14 -0.14 -6.29 -13.87
N ASP A 15 -1.30 -6.74 -14.34
CA ASP A 15 -1.46 -7.21 -15.72
C ASP A 15 -1.82 -6.01 -16.61
N PHE A 16 -0.91 -5.64 -17.51
CA PHE A 16 -1.11 -4.57 -18.48
C PHE A 16 -1.36 -5.10 -19.90
N GLU A 17 -1.41 -6.42 -20.11
CA GLU A 17 -1.66 -7.00 -21.43
C GLU A 17 -3.16 -6.96 -21.78
N GLY A 18 -4.04 -6.94 -20.77
CA GLY A 18 -5.47 -6.72 -20.94
C GLY A 18 -5.89 -5.28 -20.59
N GLU A 19 -6.33 -4.49 -21.58
CA GLU A 19 -7.08 -3.25 -21.31
C GLU A 19 -8.52 -3.60 -20.91
N LEU A 20 -8.80 -3.72 -19.61
CA LEU A 20 -10.18 -3.81 -19.13
C LEU A 20 -10.75 -2.40 -18.99
N ARG A 21 -11.45 -1.94 -20.03
CA ARG A 21 -12.15 -0.65 -20.02
C ARG A 21 -13.45 -0.78 -19.23
N ILE A 22 -13.41 -0.33 -17.99
CA ILE A 22 -14.60 -0.29 -17.13
C ILE A 22 -15.26 1.08 -17.30
N PRO A 23 -16.59 1.16 -17.50
CA PRO A 23 -17.29 2.43 -17.51
C PRO A 23 -16.98 3.24 -16.24
N PHE A 24 -16.61 4.50 -16.42
CA PHE A 24 -16.21 5.41 -15.37
C PHE A 24 -16.98 6.71 -15.51
N ILE A 25 -17.69 7.05 -14.45
CA ILE A 25 -18.42 8.31 -14.35
C ILE A 25 -17.49 9.28 -13.62
N SER A 26 -16.85 10.19 -14.36
CA SER A 26 -15.93 11.17 -13.79
C SER A 26 -16.64 12.28 -13.02
N GLU A 27 -17.89 12.57 -13.38
CA GLU A 27 -18.75 13.43 -12.58
C GLU A 27 -19.06 12.67 -11.30
N GLY A 28 -18.29 12.99 -10.25
CA GLY A 28 -18.41 12.31 -8.96
C GLY A 28 -19.87 12.21 -8.54
N VAL A 29 -20.29 11.03 -8.11
CA VAL A 29 -21.64 10.84 -7.58
C VAL A 29 -21.70 11.58 -6.25
N SER A 30 -22.39 12.72 -6.23
CA SER A 30 -22.71 13.39 -4.97
C SER A 30 -23.53 12.44 -4.10
N ALA A 31 -23.18 12.30 -2.83
CA ALA A 31 -23.98 11.56 -1.85
C ALA A 31 -25.26 12.33 -1.46
N GLY A 32 -25.91 12.97 -2.43
CA GLY A 32 -27.04 13.91 -2.29
C GLY A 32 -27.97 13.87 -3.52
N PHE A 33 -28.80 14.91 -3.69
CA PHE A 33 -29.89 14.91 -4.69
C PHE A 33 -29.33 14.85 -6.14
N PRO A 34 -29.71 13.84 -6.95
CA PRO A 34 -29.19 13.71 -8.30
C PRO A 34 -29.83 14.72 -9.24
N SER A 35 -29.03 15.54 -9.92
CA SER A 35 -29.51 16.39 -11.01
C SER A 35 -29.65 15.55 -12.30
N PRO A 36 -30.82 15.52 -12.95
CA PRO A 36 -31.15 14.59 -14.02
C PRO A 36 -30.61 14.94 -15.42
N ALA A 37 -29.72 15.93 -15.56
CA ALA A 37 -29.41 16.57 -16.84
C ALA A 37 -27.94 16.49 -17.27
N ALA A 38 -27.20 15.45 -16.88
CA ALA A 38 -25.85 15.23 -17.37
C ALA A 38 -25.89 14.36 -18.64
N ASP A 39 -25.51 14.94 -19.78
CA ASP A 39 -25.13 14.18 -20.97
C ASP A 39 -23.85 13.40 -20.63
N PHE A 40 -24.00 12.14 -20.23
CA PHE A 40 -22.89 11.31 -19.79
C PHE A 40 -22.00 10.94 -20.98
N MET A 41 -20.84 11.58 -21.11
CA MET A 41 -19.75 11.01 -21.90
C MET A 41 -19.29 9.72 -21.21
N GLU A 42 -19.49 8.58 -21.87
CA GLU A 42 -18.94 7.29 -21.44
C GLU A 42 -17.40 7.37 -21.47
N MET A 43 -16.81 7.72 -20.34
CA MET A 43 -15.38 7.57 -20.14
C MET A 43 -15.10 6.18 -19.57
N SER A 44 -13.99 5.58 -19.98
CA SER A 44 -13.55 4.30 -19.44
C SER A 44 -12.30 4.50 -18.59
N ILE A 45 -12.23 3.82 -17.44
CA ILE A 45 -11.07 3.80 -16.57
C ILE A 45 -10.36 2.46 -16.65
N ASP A 46 -9.03 2.51 -16.63
CA ASP A 46 -8.15 1.37 -16.42
C ASP A 46 -7.47 1.57 -15.06
N LEU A 47 -7.83 0.74 -14.08
CA LEU A 47 -7.32 0.88 -12.71
C LEU A 47 -5.81 0.63 -12.64
N ASN A 48 -5.24 -0.21 -13.50
CA ASN A 48 -3.81 -0.44 -13.51
C ASN A 48 -3.08 0.84 -13.92
N LYS A 49 -3.57 1.54 -14.96
CA LYS A 49 -2.98 2.84 -15.37
C LYS A 49 -3.17 3.95 -14.34
N GLN A 50 -4.25 3.90 -13.56
CA GLN A 50 -4.53 4.93 -12.54
C GLN A 50 -3.74 4.70 -11.24
N LEU A 51 -3.55 3.45 -10.85
CA LEU A 51 -2.87 3.08 -9.60
C LEU A 51 -1.37 2.89 -9.77
N SER A 52 -0.88 2.71 -11.00
CA SER A 52 0.54 2.51 -11.31
C SER A 52 1.04 3.58 -12.27
N GLU A 53 1.82 4.55 -11.75
CA GLU A 53 2.57 5.49 -12.59
C GLU A 53 3.73 4.78 -13.33
N ASN A 54 4.40 3.83 -12.66
CA ASN A 54 5.50 3.05 -13.23
C ASN A 54 5.19 1.54 -13.24
N PRO A 55 4.57 1.03 -14.32
CA PRO A 55 4.20 -0.39 -14.50
C PRO A 55 5.27 -1.41 -14.11
N LEU A 56 6.53 -1.13 -14.43
CA LEU A 56 7.64 -2.06 -14.23
C LEU A 56 8.14 -2.08 -12.77
N ALA A 57 7.79 -1.06 -11.98
CA ALA A 57 8.19 -0.92 -10.59
C ALA A 57 7.02 -1.05 -9.60
N THR A 58 5.79 -1.20 -10.09
CA THR A 58 4.59 -1.35 -9.26
C THR A 58 4.25 -2.80 -8.99
N PHE A 59 3.91 -3.09 -7.73
CA PHE A 59 3.52 -4.40 -7.26
C PHE A 59 2.28 -4.30 -6.37
N TYR A 60 1.40 -5.28 -6.49
CA TYR A 60 0.28 -5.43 -5.57
C TYR A 60 0.62 -6.44 -4.49
N ILE A 61 0.42 -6.10 -3.23
CA ILE A 61 0.78 -6.95 -2.10
C ILE A 61 -0.42 -7.11 -1.17
N LYS A 62 -0.76 -8.36 -0.89
CA LYS A 62 -1.83 -8.66 0.07
C LYS A 62 -1.32 -8.51 1.50
N VAL A 63 -2.03 -7.72 2.30
CA VAL A 63 -1.73 -7.51 3.71
C VAL A 63 -2.09 -8.75 4.50
N LYS A 64 -1.21 -9.12 5.43
CA LYS A 64 -1.46 -10.13 6.45
C LYS A 64 -1.18 -9.52 7.83
N GLY A 65 -2.20 -9.47 8.67
CA GLY A 65 -2.12 -8.91 10.01
C GLY A 65 -2.61 -7.46 10.12
N ASN A 66 -2.52 -6.92 11.33
CA ASN A 66 -3.25 -5.71 11.75
C ASN A 66 -2.32 -4.61 12.31
N SER A 67 -1.03 -4.62 12.01
CA SER A 67 -0.11 -3.64 12.64
C SER A 67 -0.31 -2.20 12.13
N MET A 68 -1.17 -1.97 11.14
CA MET A 68 -1.36 -0.68 10.46
C MET A 68 -2.83 -0.24 10.41
N ILE A 69 -3.68 -0.73 11.32
CA ILE A 69 -5.13 -0.46 11.32
C ILE A 69 -5.48 1.02 11.45
N ASP A 70 -4.72 1.78 12.24
CA ASP A 70 -4.95 3.21 12.49
C ASP A 70 -4.55 4.06 11.27
N ALA A 71 -3.73 3.50 10.38
CA ALA A 71 -3.45 4.05 9.06
C ALA A 71 -4.46 3.58 7.99
N GLY A 72 -5.53 2.90 8.40
CA GLY A 72 -6.55 2.39 7.49
C GLY A 72 -6.12 1.17 6.69
N ILE A 73 -5.10 0.43 7.13
CA ILE A 73 -4.63 -0.81 6.47
C ILE A 73 -5.03 -2.01 7.34
N ASN A 74 -5.93 -2.84 6.83
CA ASN A 74 -6.48 -4.01 7.50
C ASN A 74 -5.96 -5.33 6.89
N ASP A 75 -6.10 -6.41 7.65
CA ASP A 75 -5.86 -7.76 7.14
C ASP A 75 -6.65 -8.01 5.84
N LYS A 76 -5.98 -8.59 4.84
CA LYS A 76 -6.50 -8.90 3.49
C LYS A 76 -6.69 -7.71 2.54
N ASP A 77 -6.40 -6.47 2.96
CA ASP A 77 -6.31 -5.35 2.02
C ASP A 77 -5.21 -5.60 0.99
N VAL A 78 -5.30 -4.92 -0.16
CA VAL A 78 -4.27 -4.97 -1.20
C VAL A 78 -3.56 -3.62 -1.23
N LEU A 79 -2.24 -3.65 -1.02
CA LEU A 79 -1.39 -2.49 -1.14
C LEU A 79 -0.87 -2.39 -2.57
N VAL A 80 -0.85 -1.17 -3.10
CA VAL A 80 -0.11 -0.83 -4.31
C VAL A 80 1.22 -0.27 -3.88
N VAL A 81 2.31 -0.87 -4.34
CA VAL A 81 3.67 -0.60 -3.87
C VAL A 81 4.57 -0.28 -5.04
N ASP A 82 5.22 0.88 -5.00
CA ASP A 82 6.16 1.33 -6.02
C ASP A 82 7.60 1.23 -5.49
N ARG A 83 8.45 0.51 -6.23
CA ARG A 83 9.86 0.30 -5.89
C ARG A 83 10.80 1.37 -6.47
N SER A 84 10.30 2.21 -7.37
CA SER A 84 11.06 3.31 -7.97
C SER A 84 11.05 4.58 -7.10
N LEU A 85 10.14 4.66 -6.13
CA LEU A 85 10.07 5.77 -5.18
C LEU A 85 11.11 5.66 -4.08
N GLU A 86 11.76 6.79 -3.78
CA GLU A 86 12.71 6.86 -2.67
C GLU A 86 11.98 6.84 -1.31
N PRO A 87 12.53 6.12 -0.31
CA PRO A 87 12.00 6.15 1.04
C PRO A 87 12.08 7.53 1.67
N GLN A 88 10.95 8.02 2.21
CA GLN A 88 10.86 9.32 2.84
C GLN A 88 10.22 9.22 4.23
N ASN A 89 10.53 10.20 5.08
CA ASN A 89 9.93 10.31 6.41
C ASN A 89 8.39 10.37 6.32
N ASN A 90 7.72 9.72 7.27
CA ASN A 90 6.28 9.53 7.37
C ASN A 90 5.61 8.75 6.23
N LYS A 91 6.35 8.17 5.28
CA LYS A 91 5.77 7.27 4.27
C LYS A 91 5.56 5.86 4.83
N ILE A 92 4.54 5.18 4.32
CA ILE A 92 4.30 3.77 4.62
C ILE A 92 5.08 2.95 3.59
N ALA A 93 5.84 1.98 4.05
CA ALA A 93 6.69 1.18 3.20
C ALA A 93 6.63 -0.31 3.53
N ILE A 94 6.90 -1.13 2.52
CA ILE A 94 7.23 -2.53 2.72
C ILE A 94 8.70 -2.59 3.10
N CYS A 95 8.96 -3.06 4.31
CA CYS A 95 10.29 -3.21 4.86
C CYS A 95 10.60 -4.70 4.97
N PHE A 96 11.80 -5.09 4.56
CA PHE A 96 12.36 -6.39 4.88
C PHE A 96 13.39 -6.19 5.98
N ILE A 97 13.11 -6.71 7.17
CA ILE A 97 13.97 -6.55 8.34
C ILE A 97 14.23 -7.91 8.97
N ASP A 98 15.52 -8.23 9.19
CA ASP A 98 15.98 -9.45 9.85
C ASP A 98 15.37 -10.76 9.31
N GLY A 99 15.15 -10.81 8.00
CA GLY A 99 14.62 -11.99 7.30
C GLY A 99 13.10 -11.99 7.11
N GLU A 100 12.38 -11.00 7.62
CA GLU A 100 10.91 -10.94 7.55
C GLU A 100 10.40 -9.67 6.87
N PHE A 101 9.33 -9.81 6.09
CA PHE A 101 8.64 -8.66 5.51
C PHE A 101 7.61 -8.08 6.46
N THR A 102 7.57 -6.76 6.58
CA THR A 102 6.61 -6.01 7.39
C THR A 102 6.16 -4.74 6.68
N VAL A 103 4.94 -4.29 6.98
CA VAL A 103 4.43 -2.97 6.60
C VAL A 103 4.53 -2.04 7.79
N LYS A 104 5.23 -0.92 7.64
CA LYS A 104 5.45 0.07 8.70
C LYS A 104 5.55 1.47 8.13
N ARG A 105 5.28 2.47 8.97
CA ARG A 105 5.59 3.87 8.65
C ARG A 105 7.05 4.14 8.97
N ILE A 106 7.77 4.72 8.02
CA ILE A 106 9.13 5.17 8.18
C ILE A 106 9.11 6.46 9.00
N GLN A 107 9.76 6.47 10.15
CA GLN A 107 9.97 7.68 10.94
C GLN A 107 11.47 7.93 11.11
N VAL A 108 11.94 9.00 10.50
CA VAL A 108 13.34 9.44 10.58
C VAL A 108 13.42 10.56 11.62
N GLU A 109 14.14 10.29 12.69
CA GLU A 109 14.59 11.27 13.67
C GLU A 109 16.08 11.55 13.46
N LYS A 110 16.61 12.64 14.03
CA LYS A 110 17.95 13.20 13.74
C LYS A 110 19.03 12.16 13.39
N ASP A 111 19.18 11.13 14.21
CA ASP A 111 20.16 10.04 14.02
C ASP A 111 19.53 8.65 14.22
N CYS A 112 18.22 8.51 14.11
CA CYS A 112 17.53 7.25 14.37
C CYS A 112 16.42 7.00 13.34
N LEU A 113 16.37 5.78 12.82
CA LEU A 113 15.29 5.31 11.99
C LEU A 113 14.38 4.39 12.81
N TYR A 114 13.09 4.69 12.79
CA TYR A 114 12.06 3.86 13.39
C TYR A 114 11.09 3.35 12.33
N LEU A 115 10.70 2.08 12.47
CA LEU A 115 9.58 1.49 11.76
C LEU A 115 8.38 1.47 12.70
N MET A 116 7.50 2.45 12.51
CA MET A 116 6.35 2.70 13.37
C MET A 116 5.17 1.85 12.93
N PRO A 117 4.56 1.04 13.83
CA PRO A 117 3.23 0.52 13.61
C PRO A 117 2.20 1.64 13.76
N GLU A 118 1.06 1.44 13.13
CA GLU A 118 -0.14 2.26 13.29
C GLU A 118 -1.21 1.38 13.94
N ASN A 119 -0.85 0.88 15.13
CA ASN A 119 -1.69 0.09 16.01
C ASN A 119 -1.07 0.10 17.42
N SER A 120 -1.84 0.56 18.41
CA SER A 120 -1.41 0.67 19.81
C SER A 120 -0.94 -0.65 20.45
N ASN A 121 -1.32 -1.80 19.90
CA ASN A 121 -0.92 -3.12 20.40
C ASN A 121 0.48 -3.55 19.93
N TYR A 122 1.14 -2.76 19.07
CA TYR A 122 2.44 -3.09 18.49
C TYR A 122 3.47 -2.03 18.88
N ALA A 123 4.69 -2.46 19.21
CA ALA A 123 5.78 -1.55 19.56
C ALA A 123 6.50 -1.04 18.28
N PRO A 124 6.95 0.23 18.28
CA PRO A 124 7.92 0.72 17.31
C PRO A 124 9.18 -0.16 17.25
N ILE A 125 9.69 -0.37 16.04
CA ILE A 125 10.96 -1.07 15.83
C ILE A 125 12.03 -0.01 15.57
N LYS A 126 12.98 0.13 16.50
CA LYS A 126 14.16 0.97 16.28
C LYS A 126 15.15 0.21 15.40
N VAL A 127 15.53 0.80 14.29
CA VAL A 127 16.52 0.23 13.37
C VAL A 127 17.89 0.63 13.87
N THR A 128 18.75 -0.36 14.06
CA THR A 128 20.15 -0.23 14.48
C THR A 128 21.08 -0.78 13.41
N GLU A 129 22.38 -0.57 13.55
CA GLU A 129 23.38 -1.10 12.61
C GLU A 129 23.43 -2.64 12.59
N GLU A 130 22.92 -3.30 13.62
CA GLU A 130 22.82 -4.77 13.68
C GLU A 130 21.67 -5.32 12.82
N ASN A 131 20.67 -4.49 12.52
CA ASN A 131 19.50 -4.92 11.75
C ASN A 131 19.80 -4.93 10.25
N GLN A 132 19.38 -5.99 9.58
CA GLN A 132 19.42 -6.03 8.11
C GLN A 132 18.12 -5.46 7.56
N LEU A 133 18.08 -4.13 7.39
CA LEU A 133 16.93 -3.43 6.82
C LEU A 133 17.08 -3.17 5.33
N ILE A 134 16.07 -3.56 4.56
CA ILE A 134 15.85 -3.15 3.18
C ILE A 134 14.46 -2.53 3.07
N ILE A 135 14.38 -1.26 2.67
CA ILE A 135 13.10 -0.69 2.24
C ILE A 135 12.84 -1.21 0.83
N TRP A 136 11.85 -2.09 0.68
CA TRP A 136 11.60 -2.79 -0.57
C TRP A 136 10.83 -1.94 -1.57
N GLY A 137 9.91 -1.11 -1.07
CA GLY A 137 9.11 -0.18 -1.87
C GLY A 137 8.14 0.63 -1.01
N ILE A 138 7.59 1.69 -1.59
CA ILE A 138 6.69 2.64 -0.93
C ILE A 138 5.24 2.33 -1.29
N VAL A 139 4.37 2.32 -0.27
CA VAL A 139 2.93 2.13 -0.46
C VAL A 139 2.33 3.43 -1.00
N THR A 140 1.71 3.36 -2.17
CA THR A 140 1.06 4.49 -2.85
C THR A 140 -0.46 4.48 -2.67
N TYR A 141 -1.08 3.30 -2.70
CA TYR A 141 -2.52 3.12 -2.54
C TYR A 141 -2.88 1.92 -1.66
N VAL A 142 -4.07 1.98 -1.07
CA VAL A 142 -4.71 0.88 -0.36
C VAL A 142 -6.04 0.57 -1.07
N ILE A 143 -6.14 -0.62 -1.64
CA ILE A 143 -7.38 -1.12 -2.23
C ILE A 143 -8.08 -1.95 -1.15
N LYS A 144 -9.20 -1.41 -0.67
CA LYS A 144 -9.99 -1.98 0.41
C LYS A 144 -11.39 -2.34 -0.07
N LYS A 145 -11.83 -3.54 0.31
CA LYS A 145 -13.23 -3.92 0.22
C LYS A 145 -13.94 -3.50 1.51
N LEU A 146 -14.95 -2.64 1.39
CA LEU A 146 -15.81 -2.21 2.49
C LEU A 146 -16.91 -3.26 2.76
#